data_AF-A0A453A6J8-F1
#
_entry.id   AF-A0A453A6J8-F1
#
_cell.length_a   1.000
_cell.length_b   1.000
_cell.length_c   1.000
_cell.angle_alpha   90.00
_cell.angle_beta   90.00
_cell.angle_gamma   90.00
#
_symmetry.space_group_name_H-M   'P 1'
#
loop_
_entity.id
_entity.type
_entity.pdbx_description
1 polymer ?
#
loop_
_entity_poly.entity_id
_entity_poly.type
_entity_poly.pdbx_seq_one_letter_code
_entity_poly.pdbx_strand_id
1 'polypeptide(L)'
;MTIQYSSYVVTVTLLLLVVAAASSRQKLSMAAPTTLPGCPDKCGNVSIPYPFGTQDGCFLPGFQIICNHTFHPPRAFFPAEYFRSGPDMVYSKPLIRTEHVYYNNTQNGDDMPRGISSFSPVELMGVSVAEGKLQVRAPFCYKCKLNETHHSYRNTVLIYFPDRSPFFLSEQSTVLMGIGKYPITAEQRSGPSCQAYVQSLDQFVNGTCSGQGCCQATMLPQTHYDTVTMESHDHNDCTYAMLVDKSWYSFTSLDLDGDVFLRRNNASGVPVAVDFVITNHSCPRHGQQVPEGYACTGDNTICVQLPLDDDNEGYLCRCSQGYQGNPYIQNGCQDINECEKPDLYPCHGTCNNREGEYECACPAGTKGNAKEEQCTEMFPLPAKEAVGKLYMHHSMIHTPFISSAIKHIICML
;
A
#
# COMPACT_ATOMS: atom_id res chain seq x y z
N MET A 1 70.10 -21.37 -13.79
CA MET A 1 69.27 -20.44 -14.59
C MET A 1 67.77 -20.76 -14.59
N THR A 2 67.33 -21.98 -14.26
CA THR A 2 65.91 -22.38 -14.28
C THR A 2 65.10 -21.96 -13.03
N ILE A 3 65.73 -21.81 -11.86
CA ILE A 3 65.01 -21.49 -10.60
C ILE A 3 64.57 -20.01 -10.55
N GLN A 4 65.31 -19.10 -11.19
CA GLN A 4 65.04 -17.66 -11.14
C GLN A 4 63.87 -17.23 -12.05
N TYR A 5 63.63 -17.97 -13.14
CA TYR A 5 62.47 -17.78 -14.02
C TYR A 5 61.15 -18.17 -13.35
N SER A 6 61.15 -19.21 -12.52
CA SER A 6 59.95 -19.69 -11.82
C SER A 6 59.45 -18.67 -10.77
N SER A 7 60.36 -18.01 -10.05
CA SER A 7 60.00 -17.00 -9.05
C SER A 7 59.42 -15.72 -9.67
N TYR A 8 59.90 -15.31 -10.85
CA TYR A 8 59.35 -14.17 -11.59
C TYR A 8 57.95 -14.44 -12.15
N VAL A 9 57.71 -15.65 -12.67
CA VAL A 9 56.40 -16.02 -13.20
C VAL A 9 55.35 -16.11 -12.08
N VAL A 10 55.72 -16.66 -10.91
CA VAL A 10 54.81 -16.76 -9.75
C VAL A 10 54.48 -15.38 -9.16
N THR A 11 55.44 -14.46 -9.12
CA THR A 11 55.20 -13.09 -8.60
C THR A 11 54.33 -12.26 -9.55
N VAL A 12 54.50 -12.40 -10.86
CA VAL A 12 53.67 -11.71 -11.86
C VAL A 12 52.24 -12.27 -11.88
N THR A 13 52.05 -13.59 -11.75
CA THR A 13 50.70 -14.18 -11.66
C THR A 13 49.99 -13.82 -10.36
N LEU A 14 50.71 -13.74 -9.23
CA LEU A 14 50.13 -13.27 -7.97
C LEU A 14 49.69 -11.79 -8.07
N LEU A 15 50.50 -10.93 -8.68
CA LEU A 15 50.13 -9.51 -8.88
C LEU A 15 48.90 -9.36 -9.78
N LEU A 16 48.79 -10.15 -10.86
CA LEU A 16 47.62 -10.13 -11.75
C LEU A 16 46.34 -10.60 -11.05
N LEU A 17 46.43 -11.59 -10.16
CA LEU A 17 45.30 -12.04 -9.34
C LEU A 17 44.88 -10.99 -8.30
N VAL A 18 45.84 -10.26 -7.71
CA VAL A 18 45.54 -9.16 -6.77
C VAL A 18 44.92 -7.96 -7.49
N VAL A 19 45.34 -7.65 -8.73
CA VAL A 19 44.73 -6.57 -9.53
C VAL A 19 43.34 -6.95 -10.05
N ALA A 20 43.10 -8.23 -10.38
CA ALA A 20 41.78 -8.73 -10.74
C ALA A 20 40.79 -8.74 -9.56
N ALA A 21 41.28 -8.88 -8.32
CA ALA A 21 40.46 -8.84 -7.11
C ALA A 21 40.07 -7.42 -6.65
N ALA A 22 40.65 -6.36 -7.22
CA ALA A 22 40.43 -4.97 -6.78
C ALA A 22 39.33 -4.20 -7.53
N SER A 23 38.51 -4.87 -8.34
CA SER A 23 37.49 -4.21 -9.19
C SER A 23 36.03 -4.51 -8.84
N SER A 24 35.72 -4.91 -7.61
CA SER A 24 34.35 -4.90 -7.12
C SER A 24 34.03 -3.54 -6.49
N ARG A 25 33.69 -2.56 -7.31
CA ARG A 25 32.88 -1.43 -6.81
C ARG A 25 31.51 -2.01 -6.46
N GLN A 26 31.28 -2.35 -5.20
CA GLN A 26 29.91 -2.42 -4.68
C GLN A 26 29.32 -1.03 -4.80
N LYS A 27 28.54 -0.78 -5.87
CA LYS A 27 27.57 0.31 -5.85
C LYS A 27 26.62 -0.03 -4.71
N LEU A 28 26.73 0.68 -3.60
CA LEU A 28 25.71 0.65 -2.56
C LEU A 28 24.42 1.14 -3.25
N SER A 29 23.45 0.23 -3.42
CA SER A 29 22.11 0.59 -3.89
C SER A 29 21.51 1.51 -2.83
N MET A 30 21.54 2.81 -3.10
CA MET A 30 20.96 3.81 -2.22
C MET A 30 19.46 3.78 -2.48
N ALA A 31 18.69 3.31 -1.49
CA ALA A 31 17.24 3.27 -1.57
C ALA A 31 16.69 4.63 -2.04
N ALA A 32 15.68 4.61 -2.91
CA ALA A 32 15.07 5.80 -3.46
C ALA A 32 14.68 6.80 -2.35
N PRO A 33 14.90 8.11 -2.55
CA PRO A 33 14.52 9.10 -1.56
C PRO A 33 13.01 9.09 -1.35
N THR A 34 12.59 9.03 -0.10
CA THR A 34 11.17 9.04 0.30
C THR A 34 10.72 10.43 0.75
N THR A 35 11.65 11.31 1.14
CA THR A 35 11.41 12.70 1.55
C THR A 35 12.39 13.67 0.87
N LEU A 36 12.11 14.97 0.99
CA LEU A 36 13.03 16.02 0.56
C LEU A 36 14.28 16.07 1.47
N PRO A 37 15.44 16.55 0.97
CA PRO A 37 16.66 16.63 1.76
C PRO A 37 16.48 17.43 3.06
N GLY A 38 16.86 16.83 4.20
CA GLY A 38 16.73 17.45 5.52
C GLY A 38 15.35 17.29 6.17
N CYS A 39 14.38 16.68 5.50
CA CYS A 39 13.03 16.46 6.03
C CYS A 39 12.90 15.13 6.78
N PRO A 40 12.22 15.10 7.95
CA PRO A 40 11.93 13.87 8.65
C PRO A 40 11.05 12.92 7.82
N ASP A 41 11.38 11.65 7.83
CA ASP A 41 10.68 10.59 7.07
C ASP A 41 9.67 9.80 7.91
N LYS A 42 9.59 10.07 9.22
CA LYS A 42 8.74 9.34 10.17
C LYS A 42 8.16 10.20 11.27
N CYS A 43 7.03 9.76 11.80
CA CYS A 43 6.49 10.16 13.10
C CYS A 43 6.16 8.92 13.92
N GLY A 44 6.99 8.63 14.92
CA GLY A 44 6.91 7.38 15.68
C GLY A 44 7.09 6.18 14.75
N ASN A 45 6.03 5.37 14.62
CA ASN A 45 6.03 4.16 13.79
C ASN A 45 5.49 4.40 12.37
N VAL A 46 5.02 5.60 12.05
CA VAL A 46 4.39 5.92 10.77
C VAL A 46 5.40 6.58 9.85
N SER A 47 5.57 6.04 8.63
CA SER A 47 6.35 6.68 7.57
C SER A 47 5.58 7.86 6.99
N ILE A 48 6.25 9.00 6.85
CA ILE A 48 5.73 10.26 6.32
C ILE A 48 6.55 10.64 5.07
N PRO A 49 6.29 9.99 3.92
CA PRO A 49 6.95 10.34 2.66
C PRO A 49 6.38 11.65 2.08
N TYR A 50 7.17 12.35 1.27
CA TYR A 50 6.67 13.48 0.48
C TYR A 50 5.57 12.99 -0.48
N PRO A 51 4.45 13.71 -0.72
CA PRO A 51 4.21 15.14 -0.46
C PRO A 51 3.77 15.48 0.97
N PHE A 52 3.73 14.51 1.87
CA PHE A 52 3.42 14.72 3.29
C PHE A 52 4.67 15.13 4.07
N GLY A 53 4.47 15.82 5.19
CA GLY A 53 5.59 16.28 6.00
C GLY A 53 5.14 16.91 7.32
N THR A 54 6.08 16.97 8.26
CA THR A 54 5.85 17.45 9.63
C THR A 54 6.50 18.79 9.94
N GLN A 55 7.32 19.30 9.02
CA GLN A 55 8.07 20.54 9.13
C GLN A 55 7.79 21.45 7.94
N ASP A 56 7.87 22.76 8.16
CA ASP A 56 7.68 23.74 7.09
C ASP A 56 8.69 23.53 5.97
N GLY A 57 8.21 23.56 4.72
CA GLY A 57 9.01 23.27 3.53
C GLY A 57 9.19 21.77 3.22
N CYS A 58 8.66 20.87 4.06
CA CYS A 58 8.74 19.42 3.85
C CYS A 58 7.45 18.78 3.32
N PHE A 59 6.44 19.57 2.95
CA PHE A 59 5.16 19.08 2.43
C PHE A 59 4.61 20.01 1.35
N LEU A 60 3.73 19.48 0.50
CA LEU A 60 2.91 20.30 -0.39
C LEU A 60 1.77 20.98 0.39
N PRO A 61 1.31 22.17 -0.02
CA PRO A 61 0.16 22.82 0.60
C PRO A 61 -1.04 21.86 0.72
N GLY A 62 -1.58 21.72 1.93
CA GLY A 62 -2.68 20.80 2.23
C GLY A 62 -2.25 19.40 2.73
N PHE A 63 -0.96 19.05 2.64
CA PHE A 63 -0.41 17.74 3.01
C PHE A 63 0.37 17.73 4.34
N GLN A 64 0.23 18.78 5.13
CA GLN A 64 0.85 18.89 6.44
C GLN A 64 0.32 17.81 7.40
N ILE A 65 1.22 17.18 8.16
CA ILE A 65 0.92 16.23 9.24
C ILE A 65 1.54 16.74 10.54
N ILE A 66 0.78 16.68 11.64
CA ILE A 66 1.27 17.00 12.97
C ILE A 66 1.84 15.74 13.62
N CYS A 67 3.12 15.78 14.00
CA CYS A 67 3.70 14.73 14.83
C CYS A 67 3.56 15.09 16.31
N ASN A 68 2.68 14.38 17.02
CA ASN A 68 2.43 14.63 18.42
C ASN A 68 3.36 13.79 19.31
N HIS A 69 4.35 14.46 19.89
CA HIS A 69 5.37 13.87 20.78
C HIS A 69 4.91 13.67 22.23
N THR A 70 3.67 14.02 22.60
CA THR A 70 3.15 13.69 23.94
C THR A 70 2.85 12.20 24.08
N PHE A 71 2.67 11.49 22.96
CA PHE A 71 2.51 10.04 22.92
C PHE A 71 3.87 9.33 22.84
N HIS A 72 3.93 8.12 23.38
CA HIS A 72 5.12 7.27 23.36
C HIS A 72 4.75 5.89 22.79
N PRO A 73 5.14 5.56 21.55
CA PRO A 73 5.84 6.42 20.58
C PRO A 73 4.97 7.59 20.08
N PRO A 74 5.57 8.63 19.46
CA PRO A 74 4.83 9.75 18.86
C PRO A 74 3.78 9.28 17.83
N ARG A 75 2.68 10.03 17.72
CA ARG A 75 1.55 9.71 16.83
C ARG A 75 1.31 10.82 15.80
N ALA A 76 0.96 10.43 14.58
CA ALA A 76 0.74 11.34 13.46
C ALA A 76 -0.73 11.72 13.32
N PHE A 77 -1.03 13.01 13.13
CA PHE A 77 -2.40 13.51 13.00
C PHE A 77 -2.53 14.52 11.86
N PHE A 78 -3.70 14.57 11.25
CA PHE A 78 -4.04 15.73 10.43
C PHE A 78 -4.17 16.97 11.33
N PRO A 79 -3.78 18.16 10.84
CA PRO A 79 -4.07 19.40 11.55
C PRO A 79 -5.57 19.50 11.81
N ALA A 80 -5.95 19.91 13.02
CA ALA A 80 -7.33 20.18 13.38
C ALA A 80 -7.47 21.66 13.73
N GLU A 81 -8.35 22.36 13.02
CA GLU A 81 -8.73 23.72 13.35
C GLU A 81 -10.25 23.79 13.48
N TYR A 82 -10.69 24.52 14.49
CA TYR A 82 -12.09 24.66 14.83
C TYR A 82 -12.46 26.14 14.80
N PHE A 83 -13.28 26.54 13.82
CA PHE A 83 -13.79 27.90 13.74
C PHE A 83 -15.26 27.92 14.16
N ARG A 84 -15.59 28.76 15.17
CA ARG A 84 -16.97 29.11 15.49
C ARG A 84 -17.35 30.35 14.68
N SER A 85 -18.16 30.17 13.65
CA SER A 85 -18.77 31.29 12.92
C SER A 85 -20.30 31.17 12.95
N GLY A 86 -20.94 31.72 13.97
CA GLY A 86 -22.41 31.74 14.07
C GLY A 86 -23.04 30.44 14.64
N PRO A 87 -24.33 30.16 14.34
CA PRO A 87 -25.02 28.94 14.77
C PRO A 87 -24.55 27.66 14.05
N ASP A 88 -23.85 27.81 12.92
CA ASP A 88 -23.30 26.70 12.14
C ASP A 88 -21.78 26.54 12.41
N MET A 89 -21.37 25.34 12.81
CA MET A 89 -19.95 24.97 12.92
C MET A 89 -19.40 24.69 11.52
N VAL A 90 -18.47 25.52 11.06
CA VAL A 90 -17.74 25.30 9.80
C VAL A 90 -16.36 24.74 10.13
N TYR A 91 -16.05 23.56 9.58
CA TYR A 91 -14.77 22.89 9.81
C TYR A 91 -13.86 23.06 8.61
N SER A 92 -12.69 23.66 8.83
CA SER A 92 -11.70 23.89 7.78
C SER A 92 -10.69 22.75 7.64
N LYS A 93 -10.75 21.75 8.51
CA LYS A 93 -9.77 20.65 8.60
C LYS A 93 -10.41 19.29 8.84
N PRO A 94 -9.72 18.19 8.53
CA PRO A 94 -10.22 16.84 8.77
C PRO A 94 -10.51 16.58 10.25
N LEU A 95 -11.64 15.95 10.53
CA LEU A 95 -12.05 15.61 11.89
C LEU A 95 -12.92 14.37 11.93
N ILE A 96 -13.10 13.87 13.15
CA ILE A 96 -14.05 12.82 13.48
C ILE A 96 -14.99 13.35 14.55
N ARG A 97 -16.28 13.11 14.37
CA ARG A 97 -17.32 13.36 15.37
C ARG A 97 -17.93 12.03 15.81
N THR A 98 -18.06 11.83 17.11
CA THR A 98 -18.76 10.68 17.69
C THR A 98 -19.90 11.15 18.58
N GLU A 99 -20.99 10.39 18.60
CA GLU A 99 -22.07 10.57 19.56
C GLU A 99 -22.08 9.41 20.54
N HIS A 100 -21.85 9.71 21.81
CA HIS A 100 -21.81 8.74 22.90
C HIS A 100 -23.02 8.91 23.82
N VAL A 101 -23.66 7.81 24.16
CA VAL A 101 -24.78 7.76 25.09
C VAL A 101 -24.48 6.75 26.18
N TYR A 102 -24.61 7.18 27.43
CA TYR A 102 -24.49 6.32 28.61
C TYR A 102 -25.84 6.31 29.31
N TYR A 103 -26.35 5.12 29.63
CA TYR A 103 -27.59 5.01 30.40
C TYR A 103 -27.59 3.78 31.29
N ASN A 104 -28.39 3.87 32.36
CA ASN A 104 -28.64 2.78 33.30
C ASN A 104 -30.09 2.32 33.16
N ASN A 105 -30.31 1.01 33.12
CA ASN A 105 -31.63 0.38 33.01
C ASN A 105 -32.58 0.70 34.18
N THR A 106 -32.12 1.36 35.25
CA THR A 106 -32.95 1.81 36.36
C THR A 106 -33.71 3.13 36.10
N GLN A 107 -33.47 3.81 34.97
CA GLN A 107 -34.16 5.07 34.66
C GLN A 107 -35.49 4.79 33.95
N ASN A 108 -36.60 5.19 34.59
CA ASN A 108 -37.93 5.20 33.96
C ASN A 108 -37.89 6.08 32.70
N GLY A 109 -38.57 5.64 31.65
CA GLY A 109 -38.43 6.08 30.25
C GLY A 109 -38.76 7.54 29.88
N ASP A 110 -38.63 8.50 30.81
CA ASP A 110 -38.86 9.93 30.56
C ASP A 110 -37.58 10.79 30.51
N ASP A 111 -36.43 10.27 30.97
CA ASP A 111 -35.13 10.94 30.80
C ASP A 111 -34.40 10.35 29.58
N MET A 112 -34.60 10.95 28.40
CA MET A 112 -33.82 10.62 27.21
C MET A 112 -32.34 10.95 27.49
N PRO A 113 -31.42 9.96 27.50
CA PRO A 113 -30.04 10.19 27.86
C PRO A 113 -29.41 11.18 26.87
N ARG A 114 -28.91 12.31 27.37
CA ARG A 114 -28.25 13.34 26.54
C ARG A 114 -27.02 12.74 25.87
N GLY A 115 -27.03 12.64 24.55
CA GLY A 115 -25.86 12.27 23.77
C GLY A 115 -24.73 13.27 23.94
N ILE A 116 -23.55 12.79 24.29
CA ILE A 116 -22.32 13.58 24.35
C ILE A 116 -21.66 13.51 22.97
N SER A 117 -21.66 14.64 22.27
CA SER A 117 -20.88 14.78 21.04
C SER A 117 -19.41 15.04 21.39
N SER A 118 -18.51 14.24 20.84
CA SER A 118 -17.06 14.42 20.96
C SER A 118 -16.45 14.64 19.58
N PHE A 119 -15.44 15.51 19.52
CA PHE A 119 -14.68 15.78 18.30
C PHE A 119 -13.24 15.34 18.51
N SER A 120 -12.62 14.76 17.50
CA SER A 120 -11.24 14.29 17.56
C SER A 120 -10.51 14.54 16.25
N PRO A 121 -9.22 14.88 16.29
CA PRO A 121 -8.40 14.93 15.08
C PRO A 121 -8.31 13.55 14.44
N VAL A 122 -8.13 13.52 13.12
CA VAL A 122 -7.91 12.27 12.39
C VAL A 122 -6.46 11.82 12.61
N GLU A 123 -6.26 10.60 13.10
CA GLU A 123 -4.92 10.01 13.23
C GLU A 123 -4.53 9.30 11.93
N LEU A 124 -3.30 9.56 11.49
CA LEU A 124 -2.69 8.89 10.35
C LEU A 124 -1.96 7.62 10.81
N MET A 125 -2.28 6.50 10.18
CA MET A 125 -1.72 5.17 10.47
C MET A 125 -0.67 4.73 9.45
N GLY A 126 -0.77 5.18 8.20
CA GLY A 126 0.13 4.80 7.13
C GLY A 126 -0.10 5.57 5.84
N VAL A 127 0.94 5.61 5.00
CA VAL A 127 0.93 6.29 3.70
C VAL A 127 1.49 5.37 2.62
N SER A 128 0.76 5.24 1.51
CA SER A 128 1.14 4.52 0.31
C SER A 128 1.12 5.48 -0.88
N VAL A 129 2.26 6.12 -1.15
CA VAL A 129 2.39 7.08 -2.26
C VAL A 129 2.17 6.41 -3.61
N ALA A 130 2.69 5.18 -3.77
CA ALA A 130 2.57 4.42 -5.02
C ALA A 130 1.12 4.08 -5.38
N GLU A 131 0.25 3.90 -4.38
CA GLU A 131 -1.17 3.58 -4.55
C GLU A 131 -2.06 4.83 -4.48
N GLY A 132 -1.53 5.99 -4.05
CA GLY A 132 -2.33 7.19 -3.80
C GLY A 132 -3.22 7.09 -2.56
N LYS A 133 -2.82 6.29 -1.56
CA LYS A 133 -3.66 5.91 -0.42
C LYS A 133 -3.05 6.23 0.94
N LEU A 134 -3.93 6.48 1.89
CA LEU A 134 -3.67 6.69 3.31
C LEU A 134 -4.52 5.73 4.11
N GLN A 135 -4.00 5.33 5.27
CA GLN A 135 -4.78 4.66 6.30
C GLN A 135 -4.94 5.61 7.48
N VAL A 136 -6.18 5.83 7.91
CA VAL A 136 -6.50 6.67 9.07
C VAL A 136 -7.20 5.86 10.13
N ARG A 137 -7.03 6.21 11.40
CA ARG A 137 -7.78 5.57 12.48
C ARG A 137 -9.14 6.23 12.63
N ALA A 138 -10.21 5.45 12.50
CA ALA A 138 -11.56 5.90 12.75
C ALA A 138 -12.23 5.08 13.87
N PRO A 139 -12.91 5.72 14.83
CA PRO A 139 -13.81 5.04 15.75
C PRO A 139 -14.91 4.26 15.01
N PHE A 140 -15.54 3.33 15.70
CA PHE A 140 -16.69 2.58 15.20
C PHE A 140 -17.86 2.71 16.15
N CYS A 141 -19.07 2.57 15.62
CA CYS A 141 -20.29 2.46 16.39
C CYS A 141 -20.30 1.14 17.15
N TYR A 142 -20.79 1.16 18.39
CA TYR A 142 -20.98 -0.04 19.17
C TYR A 142 -22.11 0.11 20.18
N LYS A 143 -22.78 -0.98 20.50
CA LYS A 143 -23.73 -1.09 21.60
C LYS A 143 -23.31 -2.29 22.42
N CYS A 144 -22.87 -2.04 23.65
CA CYS A 144 -22.30 -3.04 24.53
C CYS A 144 -22.98 -2.98 25.90
N LYS A 145 -23.35 -4.15 26.41
CA LYS A 145 -23.71 -4.34 27.81
C LYS A 145 -22.43 -4.54 28.62
N LEU A 146 -22.06 -3.54 29.42
CA LEU A 146 -20.85 -3.61 30.26
C LEU A 146 -21.13 -4.36 31.57
N ASN A 147 -22.35 -4.24 32.10
CA ASN A 147 -22.86 -4.98 33.26
C ASN A 147 -24.39 -5.09 33.18
N GLU A 148 -25.05 -5.81 34.10
CA GLU A 148 -26.52 -5.99 34.13
C GLU A 148 -27.30 -4.67 34.05
N THR A 149 -26.76 -3.61 34.66
CA THR A 149 -27.42 -2.30 34.79
C THR A 149 -26.86 -1.24 33.84
N HIS A 150 -25.63 -1.39 33.34
CA HIS A 150 -24.93 -0.33 32.61
C HIS A 150 -24.71 -0.67 31.14
N HIS A 151 -25.18 0.22 30.26
CA HIS A 151 -25.03 0.13 28.82
C HIS A 151 -24.15 1.27 28.32
N SER A 152 -23.23 0.95 27.40
CA SER A 152 -22.46 1.95 26.67
C SER A 152 -22.80 1.85 25.19
N TYR A 153 -23.12 3.00 24.61
CA TYR A 153 -23.56 3.08 23.23
C TYR A 153 -22.84 4.23 22.53
N ARG A 154 -22.21 3.92 21.39
CA ARG A 154 -21.81 4.91 20.38
C ARG A 154 -22.60 4.58 19.12
N ASN A 155 -23.53 5.43 18.75
CA ASN A 155 -24.48 5.15 17.67
C ASN A 155 -24.11 5.77 16.35
N THR A 156 -23.38 6.89 16.42
CA THR A 156 -23.05 7.70 15.27
C THR A 156 -21.54 7.96 15.26
N VAL A 157 -20.92 7.67 14.12
CA VAL A 157 -19.55 8.10 13.80
C VAL A 157 -19.61 8.87 12.49
N LEU A 158 -19.10 10.09 12.49
CA LEU A 158 -18.90 10.91 11.31
C LEU A 158 -17.42 11.14 11.09
N ILE A 159 -16.96 10.84 9.87
CA ILE A 159 -15.60 11.16 9.40
C ILE A 159 -15.77 12.28 8.38
N TYR A 160 -15.07 13.39 8.59
CA TYR A 160 -15.21 14.58 7.75
C TYR A 160 -13.86 15.05 7.26
N PHE A 161 -13.72 15.15 5.95
CA PHE A 161 -12.72 15.92 5.25
C PHE A 161 -13.42 17.16 4.66
N PRO A 162 -12.86 18.37 4.76
CA PRO A 162 -13.51 19.57 4.24
C PRO A 162 -13.71 19.55 2.73
N ASP A 163 -14.72 20.27 2.25
CA ASP A 163 -14.90 20.52 0.82
C ASP A 163 -13.65 21.21 0.27
N ARG A 164 -13.07 20.66 -0.82
CA ARG A 164 -11.76 21.04 -1.41
C ARG A 164 -10.51 20.53 -0.67
N SER A 165 -10.67 19.70 0.36
CA SER A 165 -9.56 18.92 0.92
C SER A 165 -8.99 17.98 -0.14
N PRO A 166 -7.66 17.74 -0.19
CA PRO A 166 -7.05 16.78 -1.10
C PRO A 166 -7.32 15.31 -0.71
N PHE A 167 -8.22 15.06 0.26
CA PHE A 167 -8.47 13.76 0.87
C PHE A 167 -9.95 13.40 0.80
N PHE A 168 -10.25 12.15 0.47
CA PHE A 168 -11.60 11.59 0.43
C PHE A 168 -11.58 10.11 0.79
N LEU A 169 -12.71 9.57 1.26
CA LEU A 169 -12.80 8.16 1.63
C LEU A 169 -12.63 7.27 0.39
N SER A 170 -11.79 6.24 0.50
CA SER A 170 -11.46 5.37 -0.63
C SER A 170 -12.59 4.38 -0.93
N GLU A 171 -13.37 4.64 -1.97
CA GLU A 171 -14.52 3.80 -2.37
C GLU A 171 -14.11 2.34 -2.62
N GLN A 172 -12.97 2.12 -3.25
CA GLN A 172 -12.53 0.78 -3.64
C GLN A 172 -11.89 -0.01 -2.50
N SER A 173 -11.45 0.67 -1.44
CA SER A 173 -10.73 0.06 -0.33
C SER A 173 -11.50 0.09 0.99
N THR A 174 -12.51 0.94 1.13
CA THR A 174 -13.31 1.07 2.34
C THR A 174 -14.68 0.43 2.16
N VAL A 175 -15.11 -0.36 3.13
CA VAL A 175 -16.43 -1.00 3.16
C VAL A 175 -17.19 -0.61 4.43
N LEU A 176 -18.51 -0.52 4.31
CA LEU A 176 -19.41 -0.50 5.47
C LEU A 176 -19.50 -1.92 6.01
N MET A 177 -19.37 -2.06 7.32
CA MET A 177 -19.40 -3.36 7.98
C MET A 177 -20.25 -3.32 9.24
N GLY A 178 -21.04 -4.36 9.44
CA GLY A 178 -21.78 -4.64 10.66
C GLY A 178 -21.35 -5.97 11.26
N ILE A 179 -21.19 -6.04 12.58
CA ILE A 179 -20.89 -7.27 13.32
C ILE A 179 -21.86 -7.38 14.50
N GLY A 180 -22.56 -8.50 14.61
CA GLY A 180 -23.53 -8.69 15.69
C GLY A 180 -24.18 -10.06 15.67
N LYS A 181 -24.46 -10.57 16.87
CA LYS A 181 -25.10 -11.88 17.05
C LYS A 181 -26.61 -11.82 16.80
N TYR A 182 -27.23 -10.75 17.29
CA TYR A 182 -28.64 -10.43 17.06
C TYR A 182 -28.79 -9.51 15.85
N PRO A 183 -30.02 -9.27 15.36
CA PRO A 183 -30.25 -8.37 14.24
C PRO A 183 -29.62 -7.00 14.45
N ILE A 184 -28.70 -6.68 13.55
CA ILE A 184 -28.07 -5.38 13.44
C ILE A 184 -28.27 -4.83 12.04
N THR A 185 -28.39 -3.51 11.95
CA THR A 185 -28.32 -2.76 10.70
C THR A 185 -27.19 -1.75 10.84
N ALA A 186 -26.17 -1.88 10.01
CA ALA A 186 -25.17 -0.84 9.78
C ALA A 186 -25.64 0.00 8.61
N GLU A 187 -25.63 1.32 8.76
CA GLU A 187 -26.14 2.23 7.73
C GLU A 187 -25.13 3.33 7.43
N GLN A 188 -24.96 3.59 6.14
CA GLN A 188 -24.27 4.77 5.65
C GLN A 188 -25.33 5.82 5.28
N ARG A 189 -25.19 7.06 5.79
CA ARG A 189 -26.22 8.12 5.65
C ARG A 189 -26.71 8.36 4.21
N SER A 190 -25.81 8.30 3.24
CA SER A 190 -26.11 8.51 1.81
C SER A 190 -25.73 7.29 0.98
N GLY A 191 -25.64 6.12 1.62
CA GLY A 191 -25.04 4.93 1.05
C GLY A 191 -25.86 3.65 1.26
N PRO A 192 -25.23 2.47 1.09
CA PRO A 192 -25.81 1.20 1.50
C PRO A 192 -26.17 1.15 2.99
N SER A 193 -27.06 0.20 3.27
CA SER A 193 -27.12 -0.46 4.57
C SER A 193 -26.71 -1.91 4.42
N CYS A 194 -26.21 -2.51 5.50
CA CYS A 194 -26.00 -3.94 5.59
C CYS A 194 -26.61 -4.48 6.88
N GLN A 195 -27.16 -5.70 6.80
CA GLN A 195 -27.77 -6.37 7.92
C GLN A 195 -27.09 -7.70 8.20
N ALA A 196 -26.90 -8.00 9.47
CA ALA A 196 -26.36 -9.28 9.94
C ALA A 196 -27.16 -9.78 11.13
N TYR A 197 -27.25 -11.10 11.24
CA TYR A 197 -27.76 -11.79 12.42
C TYR A 197 -27.27 -13.23 12.39
N VAL A 198 -27.37 -13.92 13.52
CA VAL A 198 -27.00 -15.33 13.61
C VAL A 198 -28.25 -16.17 13.57
N GLN A 199 -28.37 -17.03 12.57
CA GLN A 199 -29.42 -18.05 12.50
C GLN A 199 -29.03 -19.32 13.27
N SER A 200 -27.78 -19.77 13.12
CA SER A 200 -27.23 -20.97 13.77
C SER A 200 -25.74 -20.79 14.06
N LEU A 201 -25.29 -21.30 15.21
CA LEU A 201 -23.89 -21.24 15.62
C LEU A 201 -22.95 -22.14 14.77
N ASP A 202 -23.51 -23.08 14.00
CA ASP A 202 -22.73 -24.03 13.19
C ASP A 202 -22.45 -23.51 11.76
N GLN A 203 -22.94 -22.32 11.40
CA GLN A 203 -22.87 -21.78 10.03
C GLN A 203 -21.79 -20.72 9.83
N PHE A 204 -20.96 -20.46 10.85
CA PHE A 204 -19.88 -19.50 10.71
C PHE A 204 -18.71 -20.06 9.92
N VAL A 205 -18.24 -19.28 8.95
CA VAL A 205 -16.97 -19.54 8.27
C VAL A 205 -16.04 -18.39 8.62
N ASN A 206 -15.06 -18.68 9.47
CA ASN A 206 -14.01 -17.73 9.81
C ASN A 206 -13.32 -17.26 8.53
N GLY A 207 -13.06 -15.97 8.45
CA GLY A 207 -12.42 -15.32 7.32
C GLY A 207 -13.37 -14.75 6.27
N THR A 208 -14.66 -15.08 6.31
CA THR A 208 -15.64 -14.60 5.33
C THR A 208 -16.83 -13.92 5.99
N CYS A 209 -17.34 -12.86 5.34
CA CYS A 209 -18.50 -12.13 5.82
C CYS A 209 -19.72 -12.35 4.91
N SER A 210 -20.63 -13.24 5.34
CA SER A 210 -21.72 -13.77 4.50
C SER A 210 -23.12 -13.58 5.10
N GLY A 211 -23.29 -12.63 6.03
CA GLY A 211 -24.58 -12.33 6.67
C GLY A 211 -24.84 -13.05 8.00
N GLN A 212 -24.06 -14.10 8.31
CA GLN A 212 -24.11 -14.82 9.59
C GLN A 212 -23.16 -14.16 10.59
N GLY A 213 -23.69 -13.31 11.47
CA GLY A 213 -22.90 -12.61 12.48
C GLY A 213 -22.13 -11.39 11.97
N CYS A 214 -21.90 -11.25 10.67
CA CYS A 214 -21.41 -10.02 10.07
C CYS A 214 -21.99 -9.76 8.68
N CYS A 215 -21.99 -8.50 8.28
CA CYS A 215 -22.34 -8.04 6.94
C CYS A 215 -21.31 -7.03 6.44
N GLN A 216 -21.19 -6.94 5.12
CA GLN A 216 -20.42 -5.88 4.47
C GLN A 216 -21.20 -5.33 3.28
N ALA A 217 -21.03 -4.04 2.99
CA ALA A 217 -21.53 -3.40 1.79
C ALA A 217 -20.49 -2.44 1.22
N THR A 218 -20.43 -2.37 -0.11
CA THR A 218 -19.58 -1.40 -0.81
C THR A 218 -20.17 -0.01 -0.63
N MET A 219 -19.36 0.90 -0.09
CA MET A 219 -19.70 2.30 0.11
C MET A 219 -20.11 2.96 -1.22
N LEU A 220 -21.11 3.86 -1.22
CA LEU A 220 -21.48 4.64 -2.41
C LEU A 220 -20.59 5.88 -2.58
N PRO A 221 -20.40 6.40 -3.82
CA PRO A 221 -19.30 7.28 -4.18
C PRO A 221 -19.30 8.68 -3.55
N GLN A 222 -18.08 9.21 -3.48
CA GLN A 222 -17.66 10.63 -3.48
C GLN A 222 -18.36 11.56 -2.50
N THR A 223 -18.07 11.36 -1.22
CA THR A 223 -18.37 12.40 -0.23
C THR A 223 -17.11 12.77 0.53
N HIS A 224 -16.91 14.07 0.68
CA HIS A 224 -15.93 14.66 1.58
C HIS A 224 -16.14 14.21 3.04
N TYR A 225 -17.33 13.73 3.38
CA TYR A 225 -17.66 13.24 4.70
C TYR A 225 -18.64 12.09 4.64
N ASP A 226 -18.57 11.20 5.61
CA ASP A 226 -19.53 10.11 5.74
C ASP A 226 -19.96 9.92 7.19
N THR A 227 -21.16 9.40 7.38
CA THR A 227 -21.74 9.10 8.67
C THR A 227 -22.21 7.65 8.69
N VAL A 228 -21.66 6.90 9.63
CA VAL A 228 -22.10 5.57 9.97
C VAL A 228 -23.05 5.66 11.15
N THR A 229 -24.23 5.07 10.98
CA THR A 229 -25.18 4.81 12.06
C THR A 229 -25.37 3.32 12.26
N MET A 230 -25.75 2.94 13.47
CA MET A 230 -26.02 1.56 13.82
C MET A 230 -27.37 1.45 14.52
N GLU A 231 -28.19 0.53 14.06
CA GLU A 231 -29.37 0.06 14.78
C GLU A 231 -29.12 -1.36 15.27
N SER A 232 -29.44 -1.63 16.54
CA SER A 232 -29.20 -2.94 17.16
C SER A 232 -30.31 -3.28 18.14
N HIS A 233 -30.93 -4.43 17.90
CA HIS A 233 -31.92 -5.04 18.79
C HIS A 233 -31.28 -5.96 19.85
N ASP A 234 -29.95 -6.00 19.93
CA ASP A 234 -29.24 -6.77 20.95
C ASP A 234 -29.31 -6.08 22.32
N HIS A 235 -29.53 -6.88 23.36
CA HIS A 235 -29.58 -6.44 24.75
C HIS A 235 -28.50 -7.07 25.64
N ASN A 236 -27.75 -8.07 25.15
CA ASN A 236 -26.85 -8.87 25.98
C ASN A 236 -25.42 -8.95 25.45
N ASP A 237 -25.21 -9.01 24.14
CA ASP A 237 -23.88 -9.07 23.52
C ASP A 237 -23.51 -7.71 22.90
N CYS A 238 -22.23 -7.52 22.55
CA CYS A 238 -21.83 -6.31 21.83
C CYS A 238 -22.13 -6.43 20.34
N THR A 239 -22.56 -5.31 19.78
CA THR A 239 -22.76 -5.13 18.34
C THR A 239 -21.97 -3.94 17.86
N TYR A 240 -21.52 -3.99 16.61
CA TYR A 240 -20.57 -3.02 16.04
C TYR A 240 -20.97 -2.64 14.61
N ALA A 241 -20.76 -1.38 14.25
CA ALA A 241 -20.82 -0.92 12.86
C ALA A 241 -19.70 0.06 12.56
N MET A 242 -19.09 -0.04 11.38
CA MET A 242 -17.90 0.73 11.04
C MET A 242 -17.71 0.89 9.53
N LEU A 243 -16.96 1.93 9.15
CA LEU A 243 -16.20 1.93 7.92
C LEU A 243 -14.83 1.33 8.23
N VAL A 244 -14.33 0.47 7.34
CA VAL A 244 -13.04 -0.20 7.54
C VAL A 244 -12.37 -0.51 6.20
N ASP A 245 -11.04 -0.50 6.19
CA ASP A 245 -10.25 -1.02 5.08
C ASP A 245 -10.55 -2.52 4.87
N LYS A 246 -11.05 -2.86 3.68
CA LYS A 246 -11.44 -4.22 3.29
C LYS A 246 -10.30 -5.24 3.42
N SER A 247 -9.04 -4.78 3.33
CA SER A 247 -7.87 -5.64 3.43
C SER A 247 -7.44 -5.91 4.87
N TRP A 248 -7.91 -5.10 5.82
CA TRP A 248 -7.53 -5.19 7.22
C TRP A 248 -8.41 -6.16 8.01
N TYR A 249 -9.71 -6.20 7.71
CA TYR A 249 -10.65 -6.98 8.52
C TYR A 249 -10.91 -8.39 7.94
N SER A 250 -10.86 -9.38 8.83
CA SER A 250 -11.26 -10.74 8.55
C SER A 250 -12.11 -11.24 9.71
N PHE A 251 -13.36 -11.62 9.43
CA PHE A 251 -14.34 -11.98 10.46
C PHE A 251 -13.91 -13.23 11.24
N THR A 252 -14.04 -13.20 12.56
CA THR A 252 -13.96 -14.39 13.41
C THR A 252 -15.17 -14.49 14.33
N SER A 253 -15.61 -15.72 14.62
CA SER A 253 -16.69 -15.97 15.57
C SER A 253 -16.43 -15.40 16.97
N LEU A 254 -15.17 -15.18 17.36
CA LEU A 254 -14.80 -14.51 18.61
C LEU A 254 -15.22 -13.04 18.64
N ASP A 255 -15.47 -12.41 17.49
CA ASP A 255 -15.93 -11.02 17.42
C ASP A 255 -17.37 -10.85 17.92
N LEU A 256 -18.11 -11.96 18.04
CA LEU A 256 -19.46 -12.03 18.59
C LEU A 256 -19.50 -12.31 20.09
N ASP A 257 -18.35 -12.57 20.73
CA ASP A 257 -18.26 -12.94 22.14
C ASP A 257 -18.05 -11.69 23.02
N GLY A 258 -19.14 -11.21 23.64
CA GLY A 258 -19.10 -10.08 24.55
C GLY A 258 -18.38 -8.86 23.97
N ASP A 259 -17.43 -8.31 24.74
CA ASP A 259 -16.65 -7.12 24.38
C ASP A 259 -15.28 -7.43 23.77
N VAL A 260 -15.04 -8.66 23.31
CA VAL A 260 -13.72 -9.10 22.80
C VAL A 260 -13.24 -8.21 21.65
N PHE A 261 -14.10 -7.91 20.67
CA PHE A 261 -13.77 -7.01 19.58
C PHE A 261 -13.46 -5.59 20.07
N LEU A 262 -14.24 -5.07 21.03
CA LEU A 262 -14.03 -3.75 21.62
C LEU A 262 -12.67 -3.66 22.32
N ARG A 263 -12.32 -4.65 23.14
CA ARG A 263 -11.05 -4.73 23.88
C ARG A 263 -9.86 -4.92 22.94
N ARG A 264 -9.97 -5.79 21.93
CA ARG A 264 -8.92 -6.02 20.92
C ARG A 264 -8.53 -4.74 20.20
N ASN A 265 -9.51 -3.88 19.92
CA ASN A 265 -9.30 -2.59 19.26
C ASN A 265 -9.19 -1.41 20.24
N ASN A 266 -9.13 -1.69 21.55
CA ASN A 266 -9.03 -0.73 22.65
C ASN A 266 -10.04 0.45 22.54
N ALA A 267 -11.23 0.20 21.96
CA ALA A 267 -12.21 1.22 21.55
C ALA A 267 -11.63 2.43 20.76
N SER A 268 -10.38 2.32 20.29
CA SER A 268 -9.55 3.40 19.77
C SER A 268 -9.86 3.65 18.29
N GLY A 269 -10.38 2.63 17.61
CA GLY A 269 -10.80 2.70 16.22
C GLY A 269 -10.09 1.68 15.33
N VAL A 270 -10.62 1.52 14.12
CA VAL A 270 -10.16 0.64 13.05
C VAL A 270 -9.55 1.46 11.91
N PRO A 271 -8.70 0.87 11.07
CA PRO A 271 -8.15 1.58 9.92
C PRO A 271 -9.21 1.77 8.83
N VAL A 272 -9.27 2.96 8.28
CA VAL A 272 -10.10 3.35 7.14
C VAL A 272 -9.17 3.81 6.02
N ALA A 273 -9.43 3.33 4.80
CA ALA A 273 -8.67 3.75 3.63
C ALA A 273 -9.19 5.08 3.09
N VAL A 274 -8.26 6.00 2.84
CA VAL A 274 -8.50 7.36 2.35
C VAL A 274 -7.63 7.56 1.12
N ASP A 275 -8.21 8.01 0.03
CA ASP A 275 -7.45 8.38 -1.17
C ASP A 275 -6.98 9.83 -1.04
N PHE A 276 -5.87 10.17 -1.69
CA PHE A 276 -5.41 11.55 -1.81
C PHE A 276 -5.12 11.94 -3.25
N VAL A 277 -5.24 13.24 -3.54
CA VAL A 277 -5.04 13.81 -4.87
C VAL A 277 -4.36 15.17 -4.78
N ILE A 278 -3.63 15.53 -5.83
CA ILE A 278 -3.17 16.90 -6.01
C ILE A 278 -4.30 17.68 -6.65
N THR A 279 -4.74 18.75 -5.97
CA THR A 279 -5.84 19.62 -6.40
C THR A 279 -5.36 20.88 -7.12
N ASN A 280 -4.05 21.15 -7.11
CA ASN A 280 -3.47 22.31 -7.77
C ASN A 280 -3.08 21.95 -9.21
N HIS A 281 -3.92 22.35 -10.17
CA HIS A 281 -3.85 22.06 -11.61
C HIS A 281 -4.34 20.67 -12.02
N SER A 282 -4.38 20.42 -13.33
CA SER A 282 -4.62 19.13 -13.96
C SER A 282 -3.34 18.63 -14.66
N CYS A 283 -3.36 17.37 -15.11
CA CYS A 283 -2.27 16.83 -15.90
C CYS A 283 -2.03 17.67 -17.17
N PRO A 284 -0.79 18.13 -17.42
CA PRO A 284 -0.48 18.92 -18.60
C PRO A 284 -0.70 18.10 -19.87
N ARG A 285 -1.22 18.74 -20.93
CA ARG A 285 -1.35 18.09 -22.23
C ARG A 285 0.03 17.86 -22.85
N HIS A 286 0.12 16.87 -23.74
CA HIS A 286 1.38 16.55 -24.43
C HIS A 286 1.93 17.79 -25.17
N GLY A 287 3.17 18.16 -24.85
CA GLY A 287 3.85 19.34 -25.43
C GLY A 287 3.50 20.69 -24.78
N GLN A 288 2.65 20.71 -23.75
CA GLN A 288 2.36 21.91 -22.96
C GLN A 288 3.46 22.13 -21.91
N GLN A 289 3.77 23.39 -21.61
CA GLN A 289 4.64 23.71 -20.48
C GLN A 289 3.99 23.30 -19.17
N VAL A 290 4.79 22.69 -18.30
CA VAL A 290 4.36 22.27 -16.96
C VAL A 290 4.01 23.51 -16.12
N PRO A 291 2.83 23.56 -15.47
CA PRO A 291 2.46 24.69 -14.61
C PRO A 291 3.45 24.89 -13.46
N GLU A 292 3.60 26.13 -13.01
CA GLU A 292 4.34 26.43 -11.79
C GLU A 292 3.63 25.78 -10.58
N GLY A 293 4.38 25.06 -9.74
CA GLY A 293 3.80 24.33 -8.61
C GLY A 293 3.16 22.97 -8.97
N TYR A 294 3.42 22.46 -10.17
CA TYR A 294 3.09 21.09 -10.55
C TYR A 294 3.84 20.07 -9.70
N ALA A 295 3.13 19.07 -9.20
CA ALA A 295 3.63 18.18 -8.15
C ALA A 295 4.42 16.97 -8.68
N CYS A 296 4.19 16.52 -9.91
CA CYS A 296 4.92 15.37 -10.45
C CYS A 296 6.30 15.84 -10.93
N THR A 297 7.36 15.29 -10.33
CA THR A 297 8.72 15.76 -10.57
C THR A 297 9.63 14.63 -11.02
N GLY A 298 10.54 14.95 -11.92
CA GLY A 298 11.60 14.04 -12.35
C GLY A 298 11.24 13.22 -13.58
N ASP A 299 12.27 12.58 -14.13
CA ASP A 299 12.14 11.65 -15.25
C ASP A 299 11.45 10.36 -14.79
N ASN A 300 10.87 9.61 -15.73
CA ASN A 300 10.20 8.33 -15.46
C ASN A 300 9.01 8.44 -14.48
N THR A 301 8.32 9.58 -14.53
CA THR A 301 7.07 9.83 -13.80
C THR A 301 5.94 10.12 -14.79
N ILE A 302 4.76 9.57 -14.51
CA ILE A 302 3.53 9.82 -15.26
C ILE A 302 2.50 10.53 -14.37
N CYS A 303 1.65 11.33 -15.03
CA CYS A 303 0.51 11.99 -14.41
C CYS A 303 -0.77 11.25 -14.73
N VAL A 304 -1.58 11.01 -13.70
CA VAL A 304 -2.87 10.33 -13.82
C VAL A 304 -3.97 11.30 -13.40
N GLN A 305 -4.81 11.70 -14.37
CA GLN A 305 -5.96 12.56 -14.11
C GLN A 305 -7.04 11.79 -13.35
N LEU A 306 -7.62 12.41 -12.33
CA LEU A 306 -8.67 11.83 -11.50
C LEU A 306 -9.87 12.78 -11.44
N PRO A 307 -11.08 12.31 -11.81
CA PRO A 307 -12.30 13.10 -11.65
C PRO A 307 -12.62 13.20 -10.15
N LEU A 308 -12.80 14.42 -9.64
CA LEU A 308 -13.16 14.65 -8.24
C LEU A 308 -14.65 14.97 -8.10
N ASP A 309 -15.12 16.01 -8.77
CA ASP A 309 -16.53 16.41 -8.85
C ASP A 309 -16.80 17.06 -10.22
N ASP A 310 -18.06 17.38 -10.54
CA ASP A 310 -18.49 17.94 -11.85
C ASP A 310 -17.71 19.18 -12.32
N ASP A 311 -17.15 19.97 -11.39
CA ASP A 311 -16.38 21.20 -11.68
C ASP A 311 -14.90 21.13 -11.29
N ASN A 312 -14.44 20.03 -10.66
CA ASN A 312 -13.09 19.91 -10.14
C ASN A 312 -12.40 18.63 -10.63
N GLU A 313 -11.17 18.79 -11.08
CA GLU A 313 -10.31 17.67 -11.43
C GLU A 313 -9.05 17.71 -10.56
N GLY A 314 -8.59 16.54 -10.16
CA GLY A 314 -7.30 16.35 -9.49
C GLY A 314 -6.40 15.44 -10.29
N TYR A 315 -5.17 15.23 -9.80
CA TYR A 315 -4.28 14.24 -10.39
C TYR A 315 -3.40 13.58 -9.33
N LEU A 316 -2.88 12.41 -9.71
CA LEU A 316 -1.87 11.67 -8.96
C LEU A 316 -0.62 11.51 -9.82
N CYS A 317 0.54 11.49 -9.18
CA CYS A 317 1.80 11.18 -9.82
C CYS A 317 2.12 9.70 -9.57
N ARG A 318 2.57 8.97 -10.60
CA ARG A 318 3.00 7.58 -10.49
C ARG A 318 4.33 7.41 -11.20
N CYS A 319 5.17 6.50 -10.72
CA CYS A 319 6.33 6.10 -11.50
C CYS A 319 5.88 5.40 -12.78
N SER A 320 6.63 5.61 -13.87
CA SER A 320 6.45 4.93 -15.14
C SER A 320 6.57 3.40 -14.97
N GLN A 321 6.05 2.65 -15.94
CA GLN A 321 6.24 1.20 -15.98
C GLN A 321 7.73 0.84 -15.93
N GLY A 322 8.10 -0.13 -15.08
CA GLY A 322 9.49 -0.52 -14.83
C GLY A 322 10.19 0.29 -13.73
N TYR A 323 9.52 1.28 -13.13
CA TYR A 323 10.10 2.14 -12.09
C TYR A 323 9.31 2.08 -10.78
N GLN A 324 10.00 2.25 -9.66
CA GLN A 324 9.45 2.28 -8.31
C GLN A 324 10.03 3.46 -7.51
N GLY A 325 9.32 3.89 -6.47
CA GLY A 325 9.81 4.94 -5.56
C GLY A 325 8.78 6.06 -5.40
N ASN A 326 9.28 7.30 -5.29
CA ASN A 326 8.44 8.47 -5.01
C ASN A 326 8.39 9.44 -6.22
N PRO A 327 7.26 9.52 -6.95
CA PRO A 327 7.12 10.37 -8.13
C PRO A 327 6.98 11.88 -7.82
N TYR A 328 6.89 12.24 -6.55
CA TYR A 328 6.83 13.63 -6.08
C TYR A 328 8.21 14.20 -5.73
N ILE A 329 9.27 13.40 -5.86
CA ILE A 329 10.64 13.79 -5.59
C ILE A 329 11.45 13.71 -6.88
N GLN A 330 12.30 14.71 -7.13
CA GLN A 330 13.19 14.70 -8.29
C GLN A 330 14.11 13.47 -8.25
N ASN A 331 14.11 12.68 -9.33
CA ASN A 331 14.80 11.38 -9.42
C ASN A 331 14.34 10.37 -8.35
N GLY A 332 13.12 10.52 -7.83
CA GLY A 332 12.55 9.62 -6.83
C GLY A 332 12.00 8.32 -7.41
N CYS A 333 11.71 8.27 -8.71
CA CYS A 333 11.42 7.03 -9.44
C CYS A 333 12.71 6.39 -9.95
N GLN A 334 13.03 5.21 -9.42
CA GLN A 334 14.20 4.43 -9.75
C GLN A 334 13.81 3.17 -10.50
N ASP A 335 14.68 2.74 -11.41
CA ASP A 335 14.57 1.48 -12.14
C ASP A 335 14.39 0.29 -11.17
N ILE A 336 13.44 -0.59 -11.48
CA ILE A 336 13.23 -1.82 -10.71
C ILE A 336 14.24 -2.83 -11.19
N ASN A 337 15.12 -3.31 -10.31
CA ASN A 337 15.94 -4.46 -10.66
C ASN A 337 15.11 -5.76 -10.59
N GLU A 338 14.50 -6.17 -11.70
CA GLU A 338 13.65 -7.37 -11.73
C GLU A 338 14.45 -8.66 -11.44
N CYS A 339 15.74 -8.68 -11.77
CA CYS A 339 16.61 -9.83 -11.50
C CYS A 339 16.87 -10.07 -10.01
N GLU A 340 16.64 -9.07 -9.15
CA GLU A 340 16.67 -9.22 -7.68
C GLU A 340 15.31 -9.67 -7.11
N LYS A 341 14.28 -9.78 -7.96
CA LYS A 341 12.89 -10.10 -7.57
C LYS A 341 12.28 -11.20 -8.46
N PRO A 342 12.89 -12.40 -8.53
CA PRO A 342 12.45 -13.46 -9.43
C PRO A 342 11.03 -13.98 -9.14
N ASP A 343 10.52 -13.84 -7.92
CA ASP A 343 9.16 -14.23 -7.54
C ASP A 343 8.09 -13.33 -8.16
N LEU A 344 8.42 -12.06 -8.41
CA LEU A 344 7.50 -11.07 -9.01
C LEU A 344 7.73 -10.92 -10.51
N TYR A 345 8.97 -11.16 -10.96
CA TYR A 345 9.38 -11.02 -12.35
C TYR A 345 10.04 -12.32 -12.81
N PRO A 346 9.24 -13.28 -13.30
CA PRO A 346 9.74 -14.59 -13.69
C PRO A 346 10.80 -14.52 -14.79
N CYS A 347 11.91 -15.22 -14.57
CA CYS A 347 12.92 -15.46 -15.59
C CYS A 347 13.48 -16.87 -15.44
N HIS A 348 13.22 -17.71 -16.43
CA HIS A 348 13.67 -19.11 -16.49
C HIS A 348 15.01 -19.29 -17.21
N GLY A 349 15.73 -18.19 -17.46
CA GLY A 349 17.02 -18.15 -18.14
C GLY A 349 18.03 -17.28 -17.41
N THR A 350 18.91 -16.64 -18.18
CA THR A 350 19.84 -15.63 -17.67
C THR A 350 19.13 -14.28 -17.66
N CYS A 351 18.99 -13.70 -16.46
CA CYS A 351 18.39 -12.39 -16.27
C CYS A 351 19.44 -11.28 -16.35
N ASN A 352 19.16 -10.25 -17.14
CA ASN A 352 19.94 -9.02 -17.25
C ASN A 352 19.02 -7.83 -17.00
N ASN A 353 19.30 -7.06 -15.95
CA ASN A 353 18.56 -5.83 -15.67
C ASN A 353 18.86 -4.77 -16.74
N ARG A 354 17.83 -4.09 -17.25
CA ARG A 354 17.97 -2.91 -18.12
C ARG A 354 17.09 -1.80 -17.56
N GLU A 355 17.29 -0.58 -18.04
CA GLU A 355 16.53 0.56 -17.56
C GLU A 355 15.09 0.52 -18.11
N GLY A 356 14.10 0.45 -17.22
CA GLY A 356 12.67 0.36 -17.50
C GLY A 356 12.14 -1.04 -17.82
N GLU A 357 13.03 -2.02 -18.00
CA GLU A 357 12.68 -3.43 -18.25
C GLU A 357 13.85 -4.35 -17.94
N TYR A 358 13.60 -5.65 -17.82
CA TYR A 358 14.65 -6.67 -17.82
C TYR A 358 14.67 -7.48 -19.10
N GLU A 359 15.84 -7.98 -19.45
CA GLU A 359 16.04 -8.99 -20.47
C GLU A 359 16.18 -10.36 -19.80
N CYS A 360 15.43 -11.34 -20.27
CA CYS A 360 15.58 -12.73 -19.86
C CYS A 360 15.89 -13.56 -21.09
N ALA A 361 17.09 -14.12 -21.15
CA ALA A 361 17.58 -14.87 -22.30
C ALA A 361 17.81 -16.34 -21.95
N CYS A 362 17.42 -17.23 -22.85
CA CYS A 362 17.75 -18.64 -22.71
C CYS A 362 19.27 -18.86 -22.75
N PRO A 363 19.84 -19.71 -21.87
CA PRO A 363 21.24 -20.09 -21.94
C PRO A 363 21.63 -20.65 -23.32
N ALA A 364 22.91 -20.56 -23.66
CA ALA A 364 23.43 -21.16 -24.89
C ALA A 364 23.02 -22.65 -25.01
N GLY A 365 22.68 -23.08 -26.22
CA GLY A 365 22.14 -24.42 -26.47
C GLY A 365 20.63 -24.58 -26.24
N THR A 366 19.93 -23.57 -25.72
CA THR A 366 18.47 -23.63 -25.44
C THR A 366 17.67 -22.54 -26.16
N LYS A 367 16.36 -22.75 -26.32
CA LYS A 367 15.41 -21.86 -26.99
C LYS A 367 14.07 -21.80 -26.25
N GLY A 368 13.35 -20.70 -26.42
CA GLY A 368 12.04 -20.47 -25.82
C GLY A 368 11.86 -19.02 -25.36
N ASN A 369 10.67 -18.69 -24.86
CA ASN A 369 10.43 -17.42 -24.18
C ASN A 369 10.76 -17.56 -22.69
N ALA A 370 11.99 -17.20 -22.31
CA ALA A 370 12.48 -17.38 -20.95
C ALA A 370 11.71 -16.56 -19.88
N LYS A 371 10.90 -15.56 -20.27
CA LYS A 371 10.05 -14.80 -19.34
C LYS A 371 8.75 -15.53 -18.97
N GLU A 372 8.29 -16.44 -19.82
CA GLU A 372 6.99 -17.12 -19.67
C GLU A 372 7.15 -18.60 -19.34
N GLU A 373 8.18 -19.24 -19.90
CA GLU A 373 8.33 -20.69 -19.87
C GLU A 373 9.79 -21.11 -19.68
N GLN A 374 9.99 -22.37 -19.26
CA GLN A 374 11.33 -22.95 -19.19
C GLN A 374 11.96 -23.10 -20.57
N CYS A 375 13.25 -22.75 -20.66
CA CYS A 375 14.02 -22.92 -21.88
C CYS A 375 14.16 -24.40 -22.27
N THR A 376 13.95 -24.69 -23.55
CA THR A 376 14.03 -26.04 -24.10
C THR A 376 15.34 -26.24 -24.85
N GLU A 377 15.93 -27.42 -24.74
CA GLU A 377 17.15 -27.76 -25.48
C GLU A 377 16.94 -27.67 -26.99
N MET A 378 17.82 -26.96 -27.69
CA MET A 378 17.75 -26.82 -29.15
C MET A 378 18.12 -28.11 -29.86
N PHE A 379 19.06 -28.87 -29.29
CA PHE A 379 19.63 -30.06 -29.90
C PHE A 379 19.29 -31.30 -29.08
N PRO A 380 18.66 -32.33 -29.69
CA PRO A 380 18.45 -33.59 -29.01
C PRO A 380 19.80 -34.28 -28.74
N LEU A 381 19.86 -35.12 -27.70
CA LEU A 381 21.08 -35.85 -27.31
C LEU A 381 21.85 -36.51 -28.47
N PRO A 382 21.19 -37.18 -29.45
CA PRO A 382 21.89 -37.77 -30.60
C PRO A 382 22.64 -36.74 -31.47
N ALA A 383 22.10 -35.52 -31.59
CA ALA A 383 22.75 -34.44 -32.34
C ALA A 383 23.96 -33.89 -31.59
N LYS A 384 23.86 -33.74 -30.25
CA LYS A 384 25.00 -33.33 -29.40
C LYS A 384 26.14 -34.36 -29.46
N GLU A 385 25.82 -35.65 -29.41
CA GLU A 385 26.80 -36.75 -29.52
C GLU A 385 27.48 -36.79 -30.90
N ALA A 386 26.72 -36.56 -31.98
CA ALA A 386 27.27 -36.53 -33.34
C ALA A 386 28.29 -35.38 -33.52
N VAL A 387 27.98 -34.19 -33.00
CA VAL A 387 28.90 -33.03 -33.02
C VAL A 387 30.13 -33.29 -32.13
N GLY A 388 29.96 -33.88 -30.95
CA GLY A 388 31.06 -34.26 -30.06
C GLY A 388 32.02 -35.26 -30.71
N LYS A 389 31.50 -36.27 -31.42
CA LYS A 389 32.32 -37.24 -32.18
C LYS A 389 33.06 -36.59 -33.36
N LEU A 390 32.40 -35.68 -34.09
CA LEU A 390 33.03 -34.92 -35.19
C LEU A 390 34.18 -34.03 -34.68
N TYR A 391 34.01 -33.39 -33.53
CA TYR A 391 35.04 -32.54 -32.93
C TYR A 391 36.25 -33.36 -32.47
N MET A 392 36.02 -34.45 -31.72
CA MET A 392 37.06 -35.39 -31.29
C MET A 392 37.85 -35.96 -32.49
N HIS A 393 37.14 -36.35 -33.56
CA HIS A 393 37.78 -36.90 -34.75
C HIS A 393 38.65 -35.87 -35.48
N HIS A 394 38.22 -34.60 -35.55
CA HIS A 394 39.02 -33.51 -36.11
C HIS A 394 40.21 -33.10 -35.22
N SER A 395 40.08 -33.13 -33.89
CA SER A 395 41.22 -32.83 -32.99
C SER A 395 42.34 -33.89 -33.03
N MET A 396 42.03 -35.13 -33.40
CA MET A 396 43.04 -36.19 -33.61
C MET A 396 43.74 -36.11 -34.97
N ILE A 397 43.17 -35.37 -35.94
CA ILE A 397 43.71 -35.21 -37.29
C ILE A 397 44.10 -33.73 -37.42
N HIS A 398 45.35 -33.36 -37.12
CA HIS A 398 45.91 -31.99 -37.26
C HIS A 398 45.64 -31.39 -38.66
N THR A 399 44.45 -30.85 -38.88
CA THR A 399 44.01 -30.23 -40.12
C THR A 399 43.47 -28.84 -39.78
N PRO A 400 44.01 -27.76 -40.36
CA PRO A 400 43.76 -26.39 -39.89
C PRO A 400 42.38 -25.83 -40.32
N PHE A 401 41.53 -26.64 -40.94
CA PHE A 401 40.24 -26.21 -41.50
C PHE A 401 39.07 -26.90 -40.80
N ILE A 402 38.75 -26.47 -39.58
CA ILE A 402 37.37 -26.60 -39.10
C ILE A 402 36.57 -25.57 -39.90
N SER A 403 35.68 -26.05 -40.78
CA SER A 403 34.78 -25.21 -41.58
C SER A 403 34.07 -24.19 -40.67
N SER A 404 33.92 -22.95 -41.14
CA SER A 404 33.25 -21.86 -40.41
C SER A 404 31.87 -22.28 -39.88
N ALA A 405 31.17 -23.14 -40.61
CA ALA A 405 29.88 -23.70 -40.22
C ALA A 405 29.95 -24.60 -38.96
N ILE A 406 30.99 -25.42 -38.82
CA ILE A 406 31.17 -26.30 -37.65
C ILE A 406 31.53 -25.46 -36.42
N LYS A 407 32.36 -24.42 -36.58
CA LYS A 407 32.64 -23.47 -35.49
C LYS A 407 31.39 -22.75 -35.01
N HIS A 408 30.50 -22.36 -35.92
CA HIS A 408 29.21 -21.75 -35.57
C HIS A 408 28.28 -22.72 -34.82
N ILE A 409 28.18 -23.97 -35.27
CA ILE A 409 27.35 -25.00 -34.60
C ILE A 409 27.86 -25.30 -33.19
N ILE A 410 29.19 -25.35 -32.99
CA ILE A 410 29.79 -25.56 -31.66
C ILE A 410 29.61 -24.35 -30.76
N CYS A 411 29.60 -23.13 -31.30
CA CYS A 411 29.38 -21.92 -30.52
C CYS A 411 27.90 -21.74 -30.10
N MET A 412 26.98 -22.47 -30.74
CA MET A 412 25.55 -22.53 -30.39
C MET A 412 25.19 -23.66 -29.42
N LEU A 413 26.11 -24.61 -29.19
CA LEU A 413 26.02 -25.68 -28.18
C LEU A 413 26.67 -25.22 -26.88
#